data_AF-W9X9Q2-F1
#
_entry.id   AF-W9X9Q2-F1
#
_cell.length_a   1.000
_cell.length_b   1.000
_cell.length_c   1.000
_cell.angle_alpha   90.00
_cell.angle_beta   90.00
_cell.angle_gamma   90.00
#
_symmetry.space_group_name_H-M   'P 1'
#
loop_
_entity.id
_entity.type
_entity.pdbx_description
1 polymer ?
#
loop_
_entity_poly.entity_id
_entity_poly.type
_entity_poly.pdbx_seq_one_letter_code
_entity_poly.pdbx_strand_id
1 'polypeptide(L)'
;MLPADNGTYGPPVEEVRYFYKYWPIGIAVSSTSRIFVCYTRGDYEYTVTEVHSTTSETPFPCAGLNLPSDALNTTFNGIEFASANSTGLISVQALYTTPATSSGRGETLWLLDTGRPTIQSSSGSYTMPYAQPGGPKVVGVNLSNNTVYATYTFPPTVHFPRLVHERHPLRYSSRARGRLHRRLQQRRPSGNQTRLHLHSFKVPTLKT
;
A
#
# COMPACT_ATOMS: atom_id res chain seq x y z
N MET A 1 22.26 -19.58 26.04
CA MET A 1 22.14 -18.14 26.38
C MET A 1 20.90 -17.59 25.71
N LEU A 2 19.98 -17.01 26.48
CA LEU A 2 18.86 -16.25 25.93
C LEU A 2 19.36 -14.86 25.52
N PRO A 3 18.89 -14.26 24.41
CA PRO A 3 19.19 -12.87 24.10
C PRO A 3 18.73 -11.95 25.25
N ALA A 4 19.66 -11.22 25.85
CA ALA A 4 19.37 -10.20 26.85
C ALA A 4 19.36 -8.83 26.19
N ASP A 5 18.32 -8.04 26.43
CA ASP A 5 18.24 -6.64 26.01
C ASP A 5 19.23 -5.82 26.86
N ASN A 6 20.14 -5.10 26.20
CA ASN A 6 21.17 -4.29 26.85
C ASN A 6 20.64 -2.92 27.34
N GLY A 7 19.32 -2.69 27.30
CA GLY A 7 18.72 -1.44 27.78
C GLY A 7 19.16 -0.20 27.00
N THR A 8 19.73 -0.40 25.81
CA THR A 8 20.19 0.71 24.96
C THR A 8 19.01 1.18 24.13
N TYR A 9 18.37 2.25 24.58
CA TYR A 9 17.25 2.84 23.87
C TYR A 9 17.71 3.44 22.52
N GLY A 10 16.87 3.28 21.50
CA GLY A 10 17.03 3.99 20.24
C GLY A 10 16.83 5.50 20.41
N PRO A 11 16.98 6.28 19.33
CA PRO A 11 16.65 7.70 19.34
C PRO A 11 15.22 7.95 19.87
N PRO A 12 14.95 9.17 20.37
CA PRO A 12 13.59 9.57 20.72
C PRO A 12 12.60 9.26 19.60
N VAL A 13 11.38 8.88 19.99
CA VAL A 13 10.29 8.61 19.04
C VAL A 13 9.94 9.90 18.32
N GLU A 14 9.91 9.84 16.99
CA GLU A 14 9.52 10.97 16.15
C GLU A 14 8.08 10.81 15.66
N GLU A 15 7.30 11.87 15.80
CA GLU A 15 5.96 11.98 15.22
C GLU A 15 6.06 12.54 13.81
N VAL A 16 5.76 11.71 12.81
CA VAL A 16 6.01 12.05 11.41
C VAL A 16 4.74 12.35 10.63
N ARG A 17 3.58 11.85 11.08
CA ARG A 17 2.29 12.11 10.43
C ARG A 17 1.08 11.91 11.34
N TYR A 18 0.11 12.81 11.20
CA TYR A 18 -1.24 12.69 11.75
C TYR A 18 -2.28 12.44 10.65
N PHE A 19 -3.19 11.50 10.93
CA PHE A 19 -4.27 11.15 10.02
C PHE A 19 -5.59 11.69 10.55
N TYR A 20 -6.13 12.69 9.86
CA TYR A 20 -7.41 13.32 10.20
C TYR A 20 -8.51 12.99 9.18
N LYS A 21 -8.16 12.92 7.89
CA LYS A 21 -9.11 12.76 6.79
C LYS A 21 -9.29 11.29 6.38
N TYR A 22 -8.19 10.58 6.20
CA TYR A 22 -8.16 9.23 5.65
C TYR A 22 -7.38 8.29 6.56
N TRP A 23 -7.86 7.05 6.70
CA TRP A 23 -7.20 6.05 7.53
C TRP A 23 -6.22 5.21 6.71
N PRO A 24 -4.92 5.21 7.08
CA PRO A 24 -3.91 4.48 6.33
C PRO A 24 -4.08 2.98 6.51
N ILE A 25 -3.79 2.22 5.45
CA ILE A 25 -3.81 0.75 5.47
C ILE A 25 -2.45 0.14 5.15
N GLY A 26 -1.52 0.93 4.62
CA GLY A 26 -0.16 0.50 4.34
C GLY A 26 0.82 1.66 4.41
N ILE A 27 2.04 1.37 4.86
CA ILE A 27 3.11 2.34 5.03
C ILE A 27 4.41 1.72 4.56
N ALA A 28 5.20 2.46 3.80
CA ALA A 28 6.57 2.09 3.45
C ALA A 28 7.52 3.28 3.64
N VAL A 29 8.78 2.98 3.93
CA VAL A 29 9.82 3.99 4.15
C VAL A 29 10.99 3.66 3.23
N SER A 30 11.50 4.67 2.54
CA SER A 30 12.69 4.56 1.69
C SER A 30 13.99 4.68 2.49
N SER A 31 15.10 4.36 1.84
CA SER A 31 16.45 4.53 2.37
C SER A 31 16.79 6.00 2.70
N THR A 32 16.13 6.96 2.05
CA THR A 32 16.28 8.40 2.28
C THR A 32 15.21 8.99 3.19
N SER A 33 14.54 8.14 4.00
CA SER A 33 13.51 8.54 4.97
C SER A 33 12.23 9.14 4.39
N ARG A 34 12.02 9.05 3.07
CA ARG A 34 10.70 9.36 2.47
C ARG A 34 9.67 8.34 2.93
N ILE A 35 8.49 8.81 3.33
CA ILE A 35 7.41 8.00 3.88
C ILE A 35 6.25 7.98 2.88
N PHE A 36 5.82 6.78 2.53
CA PHE A 36 4.71 6.54 1.62
C PHE A 36 3.57 5.87 2.37
N VAL A 37 2.35 6.29 2.06
CA VAL A 37 1.13 5.79 2.69
C VAL A 37 0.15 5.37 1.61
N CYS A 38 -0.53 4.24 1.81
CA CYS A 38 -1.67 3.87 0.98
C CYS A 38 -2.97 3.78 1.79
N TYR A 39 -4.07 4.02 1.08
CA TYR A 39 -5.41 4.13 1.60
C TYR A 39 -6.35 3.21 0.82
N THR A 40 -7.31 2.59 1.50
CA THR A 40 -8.42 1.92 0.82
C THR A 40 -9.13 2.95 -0.04
N ARG A 41 -9.30 2.65 -1.33
CA ARG A 41 -9.97 3.59 -2.22
C ARG A 41 -11.47 3.64 -1.91
N GLY A 42 -11.96 4.85 -1.70
CA GLY A 42 -13.38 5.24 -1.61
C GLY A 42 -13.58 6.50 -2.44
N ASP A 43 -14.29 7.48 -1.88
CA ASP A 43 -14.40 8.84 -2.43
C ASP A 43 -13.13 9.69 -2.22
N TYR A 44 -12.00 9.05 -1.93
CA TYR A 44 -10.73 9.71 -1.70
C TYR A 44 -10.14 10.13 -3.04
N GLU A 45 -9.46 11.27 -3.10
CA GLU A 45 -8.84 11.78 -4.34
C GLU A 45 -7.67 10.89 -4.80
N TYR A 46 -7.00 10.20 -3.89
CA TYR A 46 -5.82 9.37 -4.14
C TYR A 46 -5.87 8.07 -3.35
N THR A 47 -5.07 7.09 -3.77
CA THR A 47 -4.87 5.82 -3.04
C THR A 47 -3.44 5.66 -2.53
N VAL A 48 -2.47 6.40 -3.08
CA VAL A 48 -1.09 6.46 -2.57
C VAL A 48 -0.64 7.91 -2.43
N THR A 49 0.07 8.20 -1.33
CA THR A 49 0.68 9.49 -1.08
C THR A 49 2.12 9.37 -0.60
N GLU A 50 2.83 10.49 -0.73
CA GLU A 50 4.07 10.76 -0.01
C GLU A 50 3.81 11.81 1.07
N VAL A 51 4.31 11.55 2.28
CA VAL A 51 4.23 12.45 3.42
C VAL A 51 5.36 13.46 3.35
N HIS A 52 5.04 14.75 3.45
CA HIS A 52 6.01 15.85 3.47
C HIS A 52 6.15 16.53 4.83
N SER A 53 5.12 16.43 5.66
CA SER A 53 5.12 16.95 7.03
C SER A 53 4.11 16.22 7.92
N THR A 54 4.05 16.61 9.19
CA THR A 54 3.10 16.06 10.17
C THR A 54 1.63 16.25 9.77
N THR A 55 1.34 17.19 8.87
CA THR A 55 -0.03 17.52 8.44
C THR A 55 -0.23 17.55 6.92
N SER A 56 0.83 17.37 6.11
CA SER A 56 0.74 17.45 4.64
C SER A 56 1.27 16.20 3.92
N GLU A 57 0.60 15.85 2.83
CA GLU A 57 0.97 14.81 1.86
C GLU A 57 0.56 15.22 0.46
N THR A 58 1.16 14.59 -0.55
CA THR A 58 0.76 14.74 -1.95
C THR A 58 0.52 13.38 -2.58
N PRO A 59 -0.38 13.28 -3.58
CA PRO A 59 -0.52 12.08 -4.40
C PRO A 59 0.82 11.63 -4.98
N PHE A 60 1.08 10.33 -4.91
CA PHE A 60 2.32 9.74 -5.40
C PHE A 60 2.00 8.66 -6.47
N PRO A 61 2.84 8.50 -7.52
CA PRO A 61 4.04 9.27 -7.87
C PRO A 61 3.76 10.68 -8.39
N CYS A 62 2.57 10.87 -8.94
CA CYS A 62 2.02 12.17 -9.32
C CYS A 62 0.48 12.11 -9.22
N ALA A 63 -0.17 13.28 -9.25
CA ALA A 63 -1.62 13.37 -9.17
C ALA A 63 -2.32 12.60 -10.32
N GLY A 64 -1.82 12.74 -11.55
CA GLY A 64 -2.43 12.12 -12.74
C GLY A 64 -2.39 10.60 -12.78
N LEU A 65 -1.59 9.94 -11.92
CA LEU A 65 -1.57 8.49 -11.86
C LEU A 65 -2.65 7.92 -10.94
N ASN A 66 -3.10 8.67 -9.93
CA ASN A 66 -4.22 8.24 -9.10
C ASN A 66 -5.50 8.52 -9.89
N LEU A 67 -6.29 7.49 -10.20
CA LEU A 67 -7.51 7.71 -10.98
C LEU A 67 -8.47 8.63 -10.23
N PRO A 68 -9.23 9.48 -10.94
CA PRO A 68 -10.31 10.24 -10.33
C PRO A 68 -11.46 9.32 -9.90
N SER A 69 -12.32 9.77 -8.97
CA SER A 69 -13.40 8.97 -8.39
C SER A 69 -14.44 8.50 -9.42
N ASP A 70 -14.71 9.31 -10.44
CA ASP A 70 -15.62 9.00 -11.54
C ASP A 70 -15.07 7.96 -12.54
N ALA A 71 -13.78 7.63 -12.47
CA ALA A 71 -13.13 6.63 -13.30
C ALA A 71 -12.89 5.29 -12.57
N LEU A 72 -13.42 5.13 -11.36
CA LEU A 72 -13.20 3.95 -10.51
C LEU A 72 -14.03 2.73 -10.91
N ASN A 73 -15.17 2.94 -11.58
CA ASN A 73 -16.05 1.86 -12.00
C ASN A 73 -16.80 2.19 -13.29
N THR A 74 -17.35 1.14 -13.90
CA THR A 74 -18.34 1.19 -14.97
C THR A 74 -19.51 0.30 -14.59
N THR A 75 -20.65 0.50 -15.25
CA THR A 75 -21.84 -0.33 -15.02
C THR A 75 -22.27 -0.95 -16.35
N PHE A 76 -22.48 -2.26 -16.36
CA PHE A 76 -22.98 -3.00 -17.51
C PHE A 76 -24.11 -3.92 -17.08
N ASN A 77 -25.29 -3.78 -17.70
CA ASN A 77 -26.50 -4.53 -17.35
C ASN A 77 -26.84 -4.50 -15.85
N GLY A 78 -26.68 -3.34 -15.20
CA GLY A 78 -26.92 -3.17 -13.76
C GLY A 78 -25.86 -3.80 -12.85
N ILE A 79 -24.80 -4.36 -13.41
CA ILE A 79 -23.67 -4.92 -12.67
C ILE A 79 -22.52 -3.92 -12.68
N GLU A 80 -21.97 -3.66 -11.49
CA GLU A 80 -20.84 -2.75 -11.33
C GLU A 80 -19.51 -3.49 -11.49
N PHE A 81 -18.65 -2.92 -12.32
CA PHE A 81 -17.31 -3.41 -12.61
C PHE A 81 -16.29 -2.34 -12.24
N ALA A 82 -15.23 -2.72 -11.53
CA ALA A 82 -14.13 -1.83 -11.24
C ALA A 82 -13.38 -1.45 -12.52
N SER A 83 -12.71 -0.31 -12.52
CA SER A 83 -11.94 0.18 -13.67
C SER A 83 -10.97 -0.88 -14.24
N ALA A 84 -11.01 -1.06 -15.55
CA ALA A 84 -10.04 -1.87 -16.30
C ALA A 84 -8.72 -1.12 -16.60
N ASN A 85 -8.56 0.10 -16.07
CA ASN A 85 -7.40 0.95 -16.39
C ASN A 85 -6.08 0.29 -15.94
N SER A 86 -5.23 -0.02 -16.91
CA SER A 86 -3.95 -0.72 -16.71
C SER A 86 -2.78 0.19 -16.35
N THR A 87 -2.94 1.52 -16.41
CA THR A 87 -1.86 2.47 -16.16
C THR A 87 -2.06 3.26 -14.87
N GLY A 88 -3.29 3.70 -14.59
CA GLY A 88 -3.64 4.44 -13.39
C GLY A 88 -3.82 3.55 -12.15
N LEU A 89 -3.51 4.11 -10.98
CA LEU A 89 -3.73 3.51 -9.68
C LEU A 89 -5.20 3.63 -9.29
N ILE A 90 -5.80 2.49 -8.97
CA ILE A 90 -7.22 2.38 -8.62
C ILE A 90 -7.36 2.26 -7.10
N SER A 91 -6.83 1.18 -6.51
CA SER A 91 -6.96 0.87 -5.09
C SER A 91 -5.75 0.10 -4.58
N VAL A 92 -4.70 0.82 -4.22
CA VAL A 92 -3.46 0.27 -3.67
C VAL A 92 -3.67 -0.15 -2.22
N GLN A 93 -3.44 -1.44 -1.94
CA GLN A 93 -3.64 -2.01 -0.60
C GLN A 93 -2.37 -2.42 0.12
N ALA A 94 -1.23 -2.47 -0.58
CA ALA A 94 0.05 -2.70 0.05
C ALA A 94 1.18 -1.94 -0.65
N LEU A 95 2.16 -1.56 0.17
CA LEU A 95 3.38 -0.88 -0.24
C LEU A 95 4.58 -1.70 0.21
N TYR A 96 5.62 -1.77 -0.63
CA TYR A 96 6.86 -2.42 -0.27
C TYR A 96 8.06 -1.73 -0.92
N THR A 97 9.08 -1.39 -0.13
CA THR A 97 10.34 -0.83 -0.66
C THR A 97 11.37 -1.92 -0.86
N THR A 98 12.05 -1.88 -2.01
CA THR A 98 13.21 -2.74 -2.29
C THR A 98 14.43 -1.88 -2.57
N PRO A 99 15.61 -2.27 -2.07
CA PRO A 99 16.84 -1.51 -2.29
C PRO A 99 17.23 -1.52 -3.78
N ALA A 100 18.13 -0.61 -4.12
CA ALA A 100 18.82 -0.65 -5.39
C ALA A 100 19.56 -2.00 -5.55
N THR A 101 19.61 -2.49 -6.78
CA THR A 101 20.28 -3.75 -7.13
C THR A 101 21.63 -3.48 -7.77
N SER A 102 22.57 -4.43 -7.65
CA SER A 102 23.85 -4.37 -8.37
C SER A 102 23.68 -4.37 -9.89
N SER A 103 22.57 -4.92 -10.40
CA SER A 103 22.19 -4.92 -11.82
C SER A 103 21.64 -3.57 -12.32
N GLY A 104 21.66 -2.51 -11.51
CA GLY A 104 21.34 -1.15 -11.96
C GLY A 104 19.89 -0.69 -11.75
N ARG A 105 18.98 -1.55 -11.25
CA ARG A 105 17.64 -1.09 -10.81
C ARG A 105 17.77 -0.22 -9.56
N GLY A 106 17.27 1.01 -9.60
CA GLY A 106 17.23 1.91 -8.45
C GLY A 106 16.35 1.41 -7.30
N GLU A 107 16.39 2.11 -6.17
CA GLU A 107 15.46 1.85 -5.06
C GLU A 107 14.03 2.00 -5.57
N THR A 108 13.20 0.98 -5.31
CA THR A 108 11.85 0.90 -5.86
C THR A 108 10.83 0.83 -4.76
N LEU A 109 9.78 1.65 -4.89
CA LEU A 109 8.52 1.43 -4.19
C LEU A 109 7.59 0.59 -5.08
N TRP A 110 7.19 -0.57 -4.56
CA TRP A 110 6.22 -1.47 -5.16
C TRP A 110 4.84 -1.19 -4.59
N LEU A 111 3.88 -1.04 -5.49
CA LEU A 111 2.47 -0.79 -5.18
C LEU A 111 1.68 -2.03 -5.60
N LEU A 112 0.97 -2.66 -4.65
CA LEU A 112 -0.01 -3.70 -4.97
C LEU A 112 -1.39 -3.06 -5.12
N ASP A 113 -1.80 -2.85 -6.37
CA ASP A 113 -3.12 -2.32 -6.73
C ASP A 113 -4.09 -3.47 -6.95
N THR A 114 -5.11 -3.56 -6.10
CA THR A 114 -6.11 -4.63 -6.22
C THR A 114 -7.10 -4.38 -7.34
N GLY A 115 -7.13 -3.16 -7.90
CA GLY A 115 -8.11 -2.78 -8.91
C GLY A 115 -9.55 -2.85 -8.43
N ARG A 116 -9.79 -2.92 -7.11
CA ARG A 116 -11.13 -3.02 -6.51
C ARG A 116 -11.32 -1.95 -5.44
N PRO A 117 -11.82 -0.77 -5.85
CA PRO A 117 -12.15 0.29 -4.92
C PRO A 117 -13.46 -0.02 -4.19
N THR A 118 -13.66 0.59 -3.03
CA THR A 118 -15.00 0.81 -2.51
C THR A 118 -15.63 1.95 -3.30
N ILE A 119 -16.84 1.77 -3.82
CA ILE A 119 -17.60 2.81 -4.54
C ILE A 119 -18.97 2.99 -3.90
N GLN A 120 -19.59 4.14 -4.13
CA GLN A 120 -21.00 4.33 -3.84
C GLN A 120 -21.83 3.87 -5.04
N SER A 121 -22.69 2.88 -4.85
CA SER A 121 -23.59 2.39 -5.90
C SER A 121 -24.69 3.40 -6.21
N SER A 122 -25.44 3.15 -7.29
CA SER A 122 -26.62 3.95 -7.65
C SER A 122 -27.71 3.99 -6.57
N SER A 123 -27.73 3.04 -5.63
CA SER A 123 -28.62 3.04 -4.47
C SER A 123 -28.10 3.87 -3.29
N GLY A 124 -26.94 4.49 -3.42
CA GLY A 124 -26.26 5.22 -2.35
C GLY A 124 -25.51 4.35 -1.36
N SER A 125 -25.56 3.02 -1.49
CA SER A 125 -24.86 2.07 -0.63
C SER A 125 -23.42 1.85 -1.09
N TYR A 126 -22.48 1.74 -0.14
CA TYR A 126 -21.10 1.37 -0.44
C TYR A 126 -20.99 -0.10 -0.83
N THR A 127 -20.28 -0.37 -1.91
CA THR A 127 -20.04 -1.71 -2.44
C THR A 127 -18.66 -1.80 -3.05
N MET A 128 -18.24 -3.01 -3.38
CA MET A 128 -16.96 -3.28 -4.04
C MET A 128 -17.25 -4.00 -5.36
N PRO A 129 -17.00 -3.35 -6.51
CA PRO A 129 -17.41 -3.86 -7.80
C PRO A 129 -16.50 -5.02 -8.26
N TYR A 130 -16.94 -5.76 -9.27
CA TYR A 130 -16.15 -6.87 -9.78
C TYR A 130 -14.86 -6.39 -10.43
N ALA A 131 -13.74 -7.05 -10.13
CA ALA A 131 -12.46 -6.73 -10.76
C ALA A 131 -12.54 -6.96 -12.28
N GLN A 132 -11.94 -6.06 -13.05
CA GLN A 132 -11.77 -6.22 -14.49
C GLN A 132 -10.32 -6.51 -14.85
N PRO A 133 -10.06 -7.28 -15.93
CA PRO A 133 -8.72 -7.43 -16.49
C PRO A 133 -8.08 -6.06 -16.73
N GLY A 134 -6.81 -5.91 -16.36
CA GLY A 134 -6.09 -4.64 -16.43
C GLY A 134 -6.10 -3.84 -15.12
N GLY A 135 -7.16 -3.93 -14.31
CA GLY A 135 -7.26 -3.23 -13.03
C GLY A 135 -6.26 -3.72 -11.99
N PRO A 136 -6.31 -5.01 -11.58
CA PRO A 136 -5.38 -5.58 -10.61
C PRO A 136 -3.95 -5.68 -11.17
N LYS A 137 -2.98 -5.13 -10.44
CA LYS A 137 -1.60 -5.00 -10.91
C LYS A 137 -0.58 -4.74 -9.79
N VAL A 138 0.68 -4.99 -10.11
CA VAL A 138 1.84 -4.53 -9.33
C VAL A 138 2.55 -3.44 -10.11
N VAL A 139 2.77 -2.29 -9.48
CA VAL A 139 3.45 -1.14 -10.09
C VAL A 139 4.76 -0.87 -9.36
N GLY A 140 5.85 -0.76 -10.12
CA GLY A 140 7.18 -0.41 -9.62
C GLY A 140 7.51 1.04 -9.94
N VAL A 141 7.73 1.84 -8.90
CA VAL A 141 8.10 3.26 -9.01
C VAL A 141 9.55 3.44 -8.58
N ASN A 142 10.38 4.01 -9.47
CA ASN A 142 11.75 4.36 -9.13
C ASN A 142 11.75 5.59 -8.21
N LEU A 143 12.33 5.47 -7.03
CA LEU A 143 12.34 6.52 -6.04
C LEU A 143 13.38 7.62 -6.31
N SER A 144 14.30 7.44 -7.26
CA SER A 144 15.26 8.50 -7.61
C SER A 144 14.61 9.62 -8.45
N ASN A 145 13.57 9.30 -9.21
CA ASN A 145 12.92 10.23 -10.14
C ASN A 145 11.39 10.17 -10.11
N ASN A 146 10.80 9.37 -9.20
CA ASN A 146 9.36 9.19 -9.04
C ASN A 146 8.63 8.74 -10.32
N THR A 147 9.30 7.99 -11.19
CA THR A 147 8.70 7.47 -12.42
C THR A 147 8.32 6.00 -12.29
N VAL A 148 7.19 5.62 -12.88
CA VAL A 148 6.82 4.21 -13.05
C VAL A 148 7.75 3.60 -14.08
N TYR A 149 8.47 2.54 -13.72
CA TYR A 149 9.32 1.81 -14.68
C TYR A 149 8.78 0.41 -15.00
N ALA A 150 7.84 -0.10 -14.20
CA ALA A 150 7.24 -1.41 -14.43
C ALA A 150 5.78 -1.44 -13.98
N THR A 151 4.93 -2.06 -14.78
CA THR A 151 3.55 -2.40 -14.43
C THR A 151 3.28 -3.83 -14.86
N TYR A 152 2.90 -4.68 -13.91
CA TYR A 152 2.55 -6.08 -14.14
C TYR A 152 1.07 -6.28 -13.82
N THR A 153 0.23 -6.38 -14.84
CA THR A 153 -1.19 -6.69 -14.67
C THR A 153 -1.38 -8.17 -14.34
N PHE A 154 -2.35 -8.47 -13.49
CA PHE A 154 -2.68 -9.85 -13.20
C PHE A 154 -3.63 -10.43 -14.24
N PRO A 155 -3.43 -11.69 -14.65
CA PRO A 155 -4.41 -12.37 -15.47
C PRO A 155 -5.71 -12.58 -14.67
N PRO A 156 -6.85 -12.77 -15.35
CA PRO A 156 -8.15 -12.97 -14.68
C PRO A 156 -8.21 -14.19 -13.76
N THR A 157 -7.26 -15.12 -13.90
CA THR A 157 -7.11 -16.34 -13.10
C THR A 157 -6.37 -16.15 -11.77
N VAL A 158 -5.75 -14.98 -11.55
CA VAL A 158 -5.03 -14.66 -10.31
C VAL A 158 -5.89 -13.81 -9.38
N HIS A 159 -6.58 -12.82 -9.94
CA HIS A 159 -7.46 -11.94 -9.19
C HIS A 159 -8.88 -12.01 -9.77
N PHE A 160 -9.62 -13.02 -9.30
CA PHE A 160 -10.93 -13.35 -9.85
C PHE A 160 -11.92 -12.18 -9.74
N PRO A 161 -12.66 -11.88 -10.83
CA PRO A 161 -13.92 -11.13 -10.76
C PRO A 161 -14.84 -11.92 -9.85
N ARG A 162 -15.19 -11.40 -8.68
CA ARG A 162 -15.82 -12.25 -7.66
C ARG A 162 -17.26 -12.63 -8.03
N LEU A 163 -17.50 -13.82 -8.56
CA LEU A 163 -18.69 -14.60 -8.22
C LEU A 163 -18.24 -16.04 -7.99
N VAL A 164 -18.28 -16.51 -6.74
CA VAL A 164 -18.06 -17.93 -6.43
C VAL A 164 -19.13 -18.38 -5.44
N HIS A 165 -20.19 -18.96 -5.99
CA HIS A 165 -20.88 -20.05 -5.31
C HIS A 165 -20.45 -21.36 -5.95
N GLU A 166 -19.16 -21.70 -5.86
CA GLU A 166 -18.72 -23.09 -6.03
C GLU A 166 -17.40 -23.32 -5.29
N ARG A 167 -17.45 -24.27 -4.37
CA ARG A 167 -16.47 -24.50 -3.30
C ARG A 167 -15.22 -25.17 -3.87
N HIS A 168 -14.05 -24.60 -3.60
CA HIS A 168 -12.81 -25.37 -3.54
C HIS A 168 -12.07 -25.07 -2.22
N PRO A 169 -11.98 -26.02 -1.28
CA PRO A 169 -11.32 -25.79 -0.01
C PRO A 169 -9.80 -25.73 -0.23
N LEU A 170 -9.18 -24.63 0.19
CA LEU A 170 -7.72 -24.52 0.27
C LEU A 170 -7.20 -25.57 1.28
N ARG A 171 -6.38 -26.51 0.81
CA ARG A 171 -5.58 -27.37 1.67
C ARG A 171 -4.41 -26.54 2.23
N TYR A 172 -4.36 -26.41 3.55
CA TYR A 172 -3.27 -25.77 4.28
C TYR A 172 -2.02 -26.66 4.24
N SER A 173 -0.91 -26.13 3.71
CA SER A 173 0.42 -26.75 3.81
C SER A 173 1.31 -25.88 4.67
N SER A 174 1.61 -26.34 5.89
CA SER A 174 2.50 -25.68 6.84
C SER A 174 3.96 -26.03 6.55
N ARG A 175 4.73 -25.07 6.02
CA ARG A 175 6.19 -24.96 6.25
C ARG A 175 6.76 -23.68 5.64
N ALA A 176 7.13 -22.74 6.50
CA ALA A 176 8.39 -21.99 6.43
C ALA A 176 8.58 -21.19 7.73
N ARG A 177 9.70 -21.45 8.43
CA ARG A 177 10.16 -20.66 9.57
C ARG A 177 11.03 -19.49 9.08
N GLY A 178 10.80 -18.31 9.67
CA GLY A 178 11.83 -17.37 10.11
C GLY A 178 12.41 -16.35 9.11
N ARG A 179 12.10 -15.06 9.33
CA ARG A 179 13.11 -13.98 9.41
C ARG A 179 12.55 -12.71 10.06
N LEU A 180 13.41 -12.03 10.83
CA LEU A 180 13.12 -10.79 11.58
C LEU A 180 12.63 -9.65 10.67
N HIS A 181 11.59 -8.93 11.11
CA HIS A 181 11.15 -7.66 10.54
C HIS A 181 11.21 -6.53 11.58
N ARG A 182 11.60 -5.33 11.14
CA ARG A 182 11.46 -4.08 11.91
C ARG A 182 10.02 -3.89 12.36
N ARG A 183 9.82 -3.42 13.59
CA ARG A 183 8.50 -3.22 14.18
C ARG A 183 8.09 -1.74 14.09
N LEU A 184 7.12 -1.45 13.23
CA LEU A 184 6.33 -0.22 13.28
C LEU A 184 5.16 -0.46 14.25
N GLN A 185 4.95 0.44 15.21
CA GLN A 185 3.78 0.39 16.09
C GLN A 185 2.84 1.54 15.76
N GLN A 186 1.68 1.20 15.19
CA GLN A 186 0.52 2.08 15.19
C GLN A 186 -0.11 1.99 16.58
N ARG A 187 -0.20 3.10 17.31
CA ARG A 187 -0.89 3.17 18.60
C ARG A 187 -2.11 4.06 18.49
N ARG A 188 -3.21 3.64 19.12
CA ARG A 188 -4.40 4.46 19.38
C ARG A 188 -4.22 5.13 20.74
N PRO A 189 -4.06 6.46 20.85
CA PRO A 189 -4.39 7.17 22.07
C PRO A 189 -5.91 7.42 22.11
N SER A 190 -6.47 7.69 23.30
CA SER A 190 -7.87 8.06 23.47
C SER A 190 -8.18 9.36 22.71
N GLY A 191 -8.97 9.26 21.63
CA GLY A 191 -9.40 10.36 20.76
C GLY A 191 -9.44 9.96 19.27
N ASN A 192 -10.17 10.71 18.43
CA ASN A 192 -10.35 10.44 16.98
C ASN A 192 -9.06 10.63 16.12
N GLN A 193 -7.86 10.53 16.70
CA GLN A 193 -6.59 10.82 16.03
C GLN A 193 -5.69 9.58 15.98
N THR A 194 -5.20 9.23 14.79
CA THR A 194 -4.15 8.21 14.61
C THR A 194 -2.81 8.90 14.33
N ARG A 195 -1.75 8.48 15.04
CA ARG A 195 -0.38 9.01 14.90
C ARG A 195 0.56 7.93 14.35
N LEU A 196 1.44 8.32 13.43
CA LEU A 196 2.56 7.49 13.00
C LEU A 196 3.81 7.87 13.78
N HIS A 197 4.40 6.86 14.43
CA HIS A 197 5.65 6.96 15.15
C HIS A 197 6.74 6.18 14.40
N LEU A 198 7.88 6.82 14.16
CA LEU A 198 9.04 6.15 13.55
C LEU A 198 10.07 5.79 14.64
N HIS A 199 10.56 4.55 14.61
CA HIS A 199 11.64 4.07 15.47
C HIS A 199 12.88 3.75 14.62
N SER A 200 14.00 4.38 14.96
CA SER A 200 15.31 4.03 14.41
C SER A 200 15.98 2.97 15.29
N PHE A 201 16.33 1.83 14.71
CA PHE A 201 17.10 0.78 15.39
C PHE A 201 18.55 0.81 14.89
N LYS A 202 19.50 0.90 15.83
CA LYS A 202 20.93 0.73 15.54
C LYS A 202 21.18 -0.74 15.19
N VAL A 203 21.70 -1.02 14.00
CA VAL A 203 22.17 -2.37 13.66
C VAL A 203 23.52 -2.57 14.37
N PRO A 204 23.72 -3.63 15.17
CA PRO A 204 25.02 -3.88 15.78
C PRO A 204 26.06 -4.10 14.68
N THR A 205 27.13 -3.31 14.70
CA THR A 205 28.31 -3.57 13.87
C THR A 205 28.92 -4.90 14.34
N LEU A 206 28.99 -5.89 13.46
CA LEU A 206 29.80 -7.08 13.70
C LEU A 206 31.25 -6.62 13.83
N LYS A 207 31.82 -6.78 15.03
CA LYS A 207 33.27 -6.72 15.20
C LYS A 207 33.84 -7.94 14.46
N THR A 208 34.59 -7.68 13.39
CA THR A 208 35.50 -8.66 12.77
C THR A 208 36.68 -8.90 13.68
#